data_AF-A0A4V2V0A4-F1
#
_entry.id   AF-A0A4V2V0A4-F1
#
_cell.length_a   1.000
_cell.length_b   1.000
_cell.length_c   1.000
_cell.angle_alpha   90.00
_cell.angle_beta   90.00
_cell.angle_gamma   90.00
#
_symmetry.space_group_name_H-M   'P 1'
#
loop_
_entity.id
_entity.type
_entity.pdbx_description
1 polymer ?
#
loop_
_entity_poly.entity_id
_entity_poly.type
_entity_poly.pdbx_seq_one_letter_code
_entity_poly.pdbx_strand_id
1 'polypeptide(L)'
;MLTPLDIESKTFKKGGMGYSAKEVDKFLREIMNHYEKLYKENIELKDKINVLNEGISYYKTIEETLQSTLLLAERTAEETRANAHNKAQQIEKEAELKATLIVQEAKDELYRVQIKIEELISHYDTYKIQIKQFLKTQLEIIDDKTISMANITSKDEIDSFLEHLSKNNNDNEIKEGQTKENSND
;
A
#
# COMPACT_ATOMS: atom_id res chain seq x y z
N MET A 1 -19.64 78.48 -26.06
CA MET A 1 -18.65 79.08 -26.95
C MET A 1 -19.34 79.51 -28.22
N LEU A 2 -18.85 80.57 -28.87
CA LEU A 2 -19.33 81.00 -30.18
C LEU A 2 -18.92 79.96 -31.23
N THR A 3 -19.83 79.61 -32.11
CA THR A 3 -19.59 78.79 -33.30
C THR A 3 -19.14 79.68 -34.47
N PRO A 4 -18.50 79.14 -35.51
CA PRO A 4 -18.25 79.91 -36.74
C PRO A 4 -19.52 80.60 -37.28
N LEU A 5 -20.68 79.93 -37.15
CA LEU A 5 -22.00 80.45 -37.54
C LEU A 5 -22.45 81.65 -36.69
N ASP A 6 -22.09 81.67 -35.40
CA ASP A 6 -22.37 82.80 -34.50
C ASP A 6 -21.50 84.02 -34.81
N ILE A 7 -20.33 83.81 -35.44
CA ILE A 7 -19.45 84.89 -35.92
C ILE A 7 -20.00 85.48 -37.23
N GLU A 8 -20.52 84.63 -38.13
CA GLU A 8 -21.13 85.05 -39.40
C GLU A 8 -22.41 85.87 -39.20
N SER A 9 -23.25 85.45 -38.28
CA SER A 9 -24.56 86.07 -38.02
C SER A 9 -24.48 87.36 -37.18
N LYS A 10 -23.27 87.77 -36.77
CA LYS A 10 -23.08 88.90 -35.87
C LYS A 10 -23.22 90.24 -36.60
N THR A 11 -24.24 91.00 -36.23
CA THR A 11 -24.45 92.38 -36.71
C THR A 11 -23.95 93.41 -35.71
N PHE A 12 -23.29 94.47 -36.22
CA PHE A 12 -22.77 95.57 -35.41
C PHE A 12 -23.62 96.84 -35.62
N LYS A 13 -23.87 97.60 -34.53
CA LYS A 13 -24.58 98.89 -34.60
C LYS A 13 -23.67 99.97 -35.22
N LYS A 14 -24.19 100.79 -36.14
CA LYS A 14 -23.45 101.92 -36.73
C LYS A 14 -23.41 103.11 -35.76
N GLY A 15 -22.23 103.60 -35.42
CA GLY A 15 -21.98 104.80 -34.63
C GLY A 15 -21.22 105.87 -35.44
N GLY A 16 -21.27 107.14 -35.00
CA GLY A 16 -20.78 108.31 -35.75
C GLY A 16 -19.27 108.38 -36.03
N MET A 17 -18.46 107.60 -35.31
CA MET A 17 -17.04 107.33 -35.59
C MET A 17 -16.84 105.82 -35.40
N GLY A 18 -16.43 105.10 -36.45
CA GLY A 18 -16.33 103.64 -36.40
C GLY A 18 -15.46 103.05 -37.51
N TYR A 19 -15.12 101.77 -37.35
CA TYR A 19 -14.32 101.03 -38.32
C TYR A 19 -15.04 100.86 -39.66
N SER A 20 -14.26 100.73 -40.73
CA SER A 20 -14.78 100.46 -42.07
C SER A 20 -15.49 99.11 -42.11
N ALA A 21 -16.80 99.12 -42.39
CA ALA A 21 -17.61 97.89 -42.44
C ALA A 21 -17.03 96.85 -43.42
N LYS A 22 -16.51 97.28 -44.58
CA LYS A 22 -15.89 96.38 -45.57
C LYS A 22 -14.62 95.69 -45.05
N GLU A 23 -13.82 96.41 -44.27
CA GLU A 23 -12.55 95.91 -43.75
C GLU A 23 -12.78 94.96 -42.57
N VAL A 24 -13.74 95.29 -41.70
CA VAL A 24 -14.21 94.41 -40.62
C VAL A 24 -14.82 93.13 -41.18
N ASP A 25 -15.66 93.20 -42.22
CA ASP A 25 -16.25 92.00 -42.84
C ASP A 25 -15.20 91.11 -43.51
N LYS A 26 -14.11 91.68 -44.03
CA LYS A 26 -13.00 90.89 -44.59
C LYS A 26 -12.24 90.17 -43.47
N PHE A 27 -11.94 90.88 -42.38
CA PHE A 27 -11.26 90.32 -41.22
C PHE A 27 -12.08 89.25 -40.50
N LEU A 28 -13.40 89.46 -40.35
CA LEU A 28 -14.31 88.47 -39.76
C LEU A 28 -14.39 87.18 -40.58
N ARG A 29 -14.35 87.28 -41.92
CA ARG A 29 -14.27 86.09 -42.79
C ARG A 29 -12.97 85.32 -42.61
N GLU A 30 -11.86 86.03 -42.47
CA GLU A 30 -10.55 85.41 -42.20
C GLU A 30 -10.55 84.71 -40.83
N ILE A 31 -11.06 85.38 -39.78
CA ILE A 31 -11.26 84.78 -38.45
C ILE A 31 -12.13 83.53 -38.54
N MET A 32 -13.26 83.58 -39.25
CA MET A 32 -14.14 82.42 -39.39
C MET A 32 -13.42 81.23 -39.99
N ASN A 33 -12.69 81.41 -41.09
CA ASN A 33 -11.95 80.32 -41.74
C ASN A 33 -10.91 79.70 -40.79
N HIS A 34 -10.15 80.52 -40.07
CA HIS A 34 -9.18 80.02 -39.09
C HIS A 34 -9.85 79.34 -37.90
N TYR A 35 -10.97 79.88 -37.43
CA TYR A 35 -11.72 79.34 -36.29
C TYR A 35 -12.40 78.02 -36.66
N GLU A 36 -12.97 77.87 -37.85
CA GLU A 36 -13.54 76.62 -38.34
C GLU A 36 -12.46 75.52 -38.43
N LYS A 37 -11.28 75.87 -38.94
CA LYS A 37 -10.15 74.93 -39.00
C LYS A 37 -9.73 74.47 -37.61
N LEU A 38 -9.53 75.40 -36.67
CA LEU A 38 -9.21 75.11 -35.27
C LEU A 38 -10.30 74.28 -34.59
N TYR A 39 -11.57 74.55 -34.88
CA TYR A 39 -12.71 73.83 -34.31
C TYR A 39 -12.75 72.38 -34.80
N LYS A 40 -12.56 72.14 -36.11
CA LYS A 40 -12.46 70.79 -36.69
C LYS A 40 -11.27 70.03 -36.09
N GLU A 41 -10.09 70.65 -36.05
CA GLU A 41 -8.90 70.03 -35.47
C GLU A 41 -9.08 69.70 -33.98
N ASN A 42 -9.76 70.55 -33.21
CA ASN A 42 -10.08 70.27 -31.81
C ASN A 42 -11.00 69.05 -31.64
N ILE A 43 -11.99 68.89 -32.51
CA ILE A 43 -12.87 67.71 -32.51
C ILE A 43 -12.07 66.46 -32.86
N GLU A 44 -11.28 66.49 -33.93
CA GLU A 44 -10.45 65.34 -34.33
C GLU A 44 -9.44 64.93 -33.25
N LEU A 45 -8.81 65.90 -32.58
CA LEU A 45 -7.90 65.63 -31.47
C LEU A 45 -8.62 65.04 -30.26
N LYS A 46 -9.82 65.54 -29.92
CA LYS A 46 -10.63 64.98 -28.83
C LYS A 46 -11.04 63.53 -29.13
N ASP A 47 -11.45 63.24 -30.36
CA ASP A 47 -11.80 61.88 -30.77
C ASP A 47 -10.57 60.95 -30.69
N LYS A 48 -9.41 61.40 -31.17
CA LYS A 48 -8.15 60.66 -31.02
C LYS A 48 -7.79 60.40 -29.56
N ILE A 49 -7.94 61.40 -28.69
CA ILE A 49 -7.68 61.24 -27.26
C ILE A 49 -8.63 60.21 -26.64
N ASN A 50 -9.91 60.24 -27.00
CA ASN A 50 -10.89 59.27 -26.50
C ASN A 50 -10.52 57.83 -26.91
N VAL A 51 -10.21 57.60 -28.19
CA VAL A 51 -9.78 56.28 -28.70
C VAL A 51 -8.50 55.80 -28.02
N LEU A 52 -7.52 56.70 -27.83
CA LEU A 52 -6.27 56.35 -27.14
C LEU A 52 -6.51 56.01 -25.66
N ASN A 53 -7.38 56.75 -24.97
CA ASN A 53 -7.74 56.48 -23.58
C ASN A 53 -8.46 55.15 -23.42
N GLU A 54 -9.36 54.81 -24.33
CA GLU A 54 -10.01 53.49 -24.37
C GLU A 54 -8.98 52.37 -24.56
N GLY A 55 -8.03 52.56 -25.48
CA GLY A 55 -6.93 51.62 -25.69
C GLY A 55 -6.06 51.44 -24.42
N ILE A 56 -5.69 52.53 -23.76
CA ILE A 56 -4.93 52.49 -22.49
C ILE A 56 -5.72 51.74 -21.42
N SER A 57 -7.03 52.01 -21.29
CA SER A 57 -7.87 51.31 -20.31
C SER A 57 -7.91 49.80 -20.58
N TYR A 58 -8.04 49.40 -21.85
CA TYR A 58 -8.03 48.00 -22.26
C TYR A 58 -6.71 47.31 -21.91
N TYR A 59 -5.58 47.93 -22.24
CA TYR A 59 -4.26 47.37 -21.90
C TYR A 59 -4.04 47.27 -20.40
N LYS A 60 -4.53 48.25 -19.62
CA LYS A 60 -4.44 48.20 -18.16
C LYS A 60 -5.21 47.01 -17.58
N THR A 61 -6.41 46.73 -18.07
CA THR A 61 -7.19 45.56 -17.65
C THR A 61 -6.50 44.25 -18.02
N ILE A 62 -5.86 44.18 -19.21
CA ILE A 62 -5.05 43.01 -19.59
C ILE A 62 -3.87 42.84 -18.64
N GLU A 63 -3.15 43.92 -18.34
CA GLU A 63 -2.01 43.89 -17.42
C GLU A 63 -2.42 43.39 -16.04
N GLU A 64 -3.51 43.91 -15.47
CA GLU A 64 -4.05 43.47 -14.18
C GLU A 64 -4.43 41.99 -14.19
N THR A 65 -5.05 41.51 -15.28
CA THR A 65 -5.41 40.10 -15.47
C THR A 65 -4.18 39.23 -15.58
N LEU A 66 -3.16 39.67 -16.32
CA LEU A 66 -1.92 38.94 -16.52
C LEU A 66 -1.14 38.81 -15.22
N GLN A 67 -1.01 39.91 -14.46
CA GLN A 67 -0.38 39.92 -13.13
C GLN A 67 -1.11 38.97 -12.16
N SER A 68 -2.44 39.01 -12.15
CA SER A 68 -3.26 38.11 -11.31
C SER A 68 -3.07 36.64 -11.71
N THR A 69 -2.98 36.36 -13.01
CA THR A 69 -2.76 35.02 -13.55
C THR A 69 -1.35 34.51 -13.21
N LEU A 70 -0.34 35.36 -13.31
CA LEU A 70 1.04 35.05 -12.91
C LEU A 70 1.12 34.70 -11.43
N LEU A 71 0.51 35.51 -10.57
CA LEU A 71 0.48 35.26 -9.13
C LEU A 71 -0.25 33.96 -8.79
N LEU A 72 -1.36 33.68 -9.47
CA LEU A 72 -2.09 32.42 -9.32
C LEU A 72 -1.22 31.23 -9.75
N ALA A 73 -0.57 31.32 -10.90
CA ALA A 73 0.32 30.27 -11.41
C ALA A 73 1.49 30.00 -10.46
N GLU A 74 2.11 31.05 -9.91
CA GLU A 74 3.17 30.93 -8.90
C GLU A 74 2.67 30.21 -7.65
N ARG A 75 1.54 30.64 -7.08
CA ARG A 75 0.92 30.00 -5.91
C ARG A 75 0.57 28.54 -6.17
N THR A 76 -0.02 28.23 -7.32
CA THR A 76 -0.36 26.84 -7.69
C THR A 76 0.91 26.00 -7.85
N ALA A 77 1.98 26.56 -8.42
CA ALA A 77 3.25 25.86 -8.56
C ALA A 77 3.91 25.59 -7.19
N GLU A 78 3.87 26.55 -6.27
CA GLU A 78 4.34 26.37 -4.89
C GLU A 78 3.53 25.33 -4.14
N GLU A 79 2.20 25.41 -4.20
CA GLU A 79 1.31 24.44 -3.57
C GLU A 79 1.53 23.03 -4.12
N THR A 80 1.65 22.89 -5.43
CA THR A 80 1.96 21.60 -6.08
C THR A 80 3.29 21.04 -5.60
N ARG A 81 4.32 21.88 -5.49
CA ARG A 81 5.65 21.48 -5.00
C ARG A 81 5.61 21.05 -3.54
N ALA A 82 4.92 21.81 -2.68
CA ALA A 82 4.75 21.49 -1.27
C ALA A 82 3.99 20.15 -1.10
N ASN A 83 2.90 19.95 -1.84
CA ASN A 83 2.13 18.72 -1.82
C ASN A 83 2.96 17.52 -2.29
N ALA A 84 3.73 17.66 -3.37
CA ALA A 84 4.63 16.61 -3.84
C ALA A 84 5.69 16.27 -2.79
N HIS A 85 6.27 17.26 -2.12
CA HIS A 85 7.27 17.05 -1.07
C HIS A 85 6.67 16.32 0.15
N ASN A 86 5.52 16.78 0.64
CA ASN A 86 4.81 16.12 1.74
C ASN A 86 4.44 14.68 1.39
N LYS A 87 4.00 14.43 0.15
CA LYS A 87 3.66 13.08 -0.30
C LYS A 87 4.88 12.18 -0.39
N ALA A 88 6.01 12.70 -0.87
CA ALA A 88 7.27 11.97 -0.90
C ALA A 88 7.73 11.57 0.50
N GLN A 89 7.72 12.51 1.45
CA GLN A 89 8.06 12.22 2.86
C GLN A 89 7.13 11.18 3.48
N GLN A 90 5.83 11.24 3.17
CA GLN A 90 4.87 10.26 3.65
C GLN A 90 5.17 8.86 3.10
N ILE A 91 5.48 8.76 1.80
CA ILE A 91 5.83 7.49 1.14
C ILE A 91 7.11 6.92 1.76
N GLU A 92 8.14 7.75 1.96
CA GLU A 92 9.40 7.34 2.58
C GLU A 92 9.16 6.77 3.98
N LYS A 93 8.44 7.51 4.83
CA LYS A 93 8.10 7.06 6.18
C LYS A 93 7.27 5.78 6.19
N GLU A 94 6.32 5.63 5.28
CA GLU A 94 5.53 4.40 5.16
C GLU A 94 6.38 3.21 4.72
N ALA A 95 7.32 3.43 3.79
CA ALA A 95 8.25 2.41 3.34
C ALA A 95 9.20 1.98 4.46
N GLU A 96 9.74 2.92 5.24
CA GLU A 96 10.58 2.63 6.41
C GLU A 96 9.85 1.81 7.47
N LEU A 97 8.59 2.16 7.77
CA LEU A 97 7.76 1.41 8.70
C LEU A 97 7.51 -0.02 8.20
N LYS A 98 7.14 -0.18 6.92
CA LYS A 98 6.94 -1.51 6.33
C LYS A 98 8.21 -2.34 6.35
N ALA A 99 9.35 -1.76 5.99
CA ALA A 99 10.64 -2.44 6.03
C ALA A 99 10.98 -2.90 7.45
N THR A 100 10.76 -2.05 8.45
CA THR A 100 10.99 -2.39 9.86
C THR A 100 10.09 -3.54 10.31
N LEU A 101 8.81 -3.51 9.92
CA LEU A 101 7.85 -4.58 10.23
C LEU A 101 8.27 -5.92 9.60
N ILE A 102 8.66 -5.92 8.32
CA ILE A 102 9.13 -7.13 7.62
C ILE A 102 10.36 -7.71 8.32
N VAL A 103 11.33 -6.87 8.70
CA VAL A 103 12.53 -7.32 9.42
C VAL A 103 12.17 -7.90 10.79
N GLN A 104 11.21 -7.29 11.50
CA GLN A 104 10.75 -7.81 12.78
C GLN A 104 10.06 -9.16 12.64
N GLU A 105 9.15 -9.29 11.67
CA GLU A 105 8.45 -10.54 11.38
C GLU A 105 9.43 -11.67 11.02
N ALA A 106 10.44 -11.38 10.19
CA ALA A 106 11.48 -12.35 9.84
C ALA A 106 12.31 -12.79 11.06
N LYS A 107 12.60 -11.88 12.00
CA LYS A 107 13.29 -12.22 13.25
C LYS A 107 12.44 -13.09 14.16
N ASP A 108 11.15 -12.78 14.28
CA ASP A 108 10.22 -13.55 15.09
C ASP A 108 10.04 -14.97 14.51
N GLU A 109 9.98 -15.10 13.19
CA GLU A 109 9.95 -16.38 12.51
C GLU A 109 11.25 -17.18 12.74
N LEU A 110 12.42 -16.53 12.61
CA LEU A 110 13.71 -17.15 12.89
C LEU A 110 13.77 -17.69 14.32
N TYR A 111 13.31 -16.90 15.30
CA TYR A 111 13.26 -17.32 16.70
C TYR A 111 12.32 -18.52 16.90
N ARG A 112 11.15 -18.52 16.24
CA ARG A 112 10.23 -19.66 16.28
C ARG A 112 10.86 -20.92 15.69
N VAL A 113 11.60 -20.81 14.59
CA VAL A 113 12.31 -21.94 13.99
C VAL A 113 13.41 -22.45 14.93
N GLN A 114 14.15 -21.55 15.58
CA GLN A 114 15.18 -21.90 16.57
C GLN A 114 14.61 -22.74 17.72
N ILE A 115 13.49 -22.31 18.31
CA ILE A 115 12.80 -23.06 19.37
C ILE A 115 12.41 -24.46 18.88
N LYS A 116 11.83 -24.57 17.67
CA LYS A 116 11.45 -25.87 17.10
C LYS A 116 12.65 -26.80 16.90
N ILE A 117 13.81 -26.25 16.53
CA ILE A 117 15.05 -27.03 16.40
C ILE A 117 15.47 -27.57 17.77
N GLU A 118 15.44 -26.74 18.81
CA GLU A 118 15.76 -27.15 20.18
C GLU A 118 14.80 -28.23 20.71
N GLU A 119 13.49 -28.06 20.48
CA GLU A 119 12.47 -29.06 20.80
C GLU A 119 12.73 -30.38 20.08
N LEU A 120 13.08 -30.34 18.79
CA LEU A 120 13.36 -31.54 18.00
C LEU A 120 14.61 -32.28 18.49
N ILE A 121 15.67 -31.55 18.87
CA ILE A 121 16.88 -32.14 19.47
C ILE A 121 16.53 -32.81 20.80
N SER A 122 15.74 -32.15 21.66
CA SER A 122 15.30 -32.72 22.94
C SER A 122 14.46 -33.99 22.75
N HIS A 123 13.55 -34.00 21.79
CA HIS A 123 12.77 -35.17 21.43
C HIS A 123 13.65 -36.32 20.91
N TYR A 124 14.64 -36.01 20.07
CA TYR A 124 15.59 -37.01 19.58
C TYR A 124 16.38 -37.66 20.72
N ASP A 125 16.90 -36.87 21.65
CA ASP A 125 17.64 -37.38 22.80
C ASP A 125 16.76 -38.23 23.73
N THR A 126 15.53 -37.79 23.98
CA THR A 126 14.55 -38.54 24.77
C THR A 126 14.24 -39.88 24.11
N TYR A 127 13.97 -39.89 22.80
CA TYR A 127 13.68 -41.09 22.04
C TYR A 127 14.86 -42.08 22.03
N LYS A 128 16.08 -41.56 21.88
CA LYS A 128 17.32 -42.34 21.96
C LYS A 128 17.49 -43.00 23.34
N ILE A 129 17.19 -42.29 24.42
CA ILE A 129 17.21 -42.85 25.79
C ILE A 129 16.16 -43.96 25.93
N GLN A 130 14.93 -43.70 25.49
CA GLN A 130 13.82 -44.67 25.56
C GLN A 130 14.15 -45.97 24.83
N ILE A 131 14.68 -45.89 23.59
CA ILE A 131 15.11 -47.08 22.84
C ILE A 131 16.20 -47.84 23.57
N LYS A 132 17.24 -47.15 24.06
CA LYS A 132 18.34 -47.80 24.81
C LYS A 132 17.81 -48.52 26.04
N GLN A 133 16.88 -47.90 26.77
CA GLN A 133 16.30 -48.45 27.98
C GLN A 133 15.42 -49.65 27.67
N PHE A 134 14.58 -49.56 26.62
CA PHE A 134 13.79 -50.68 26.11
C PHE A 134 14.68 -51.87 25.72
N LEU A 135 15.71 -51.65 24.90
CA LEU A 135 16.64 -52.70 24.49
C LEU A 135 17.39 -53.32 25.67
N LYS A 136 17.79 -52.51 26.67
CA LYS A 136 18.43 -53.01 27.89
C LYS A 136 17.49 -53.93 28.67
N THR A 137 16.23 -53.55 28.84
CA THR A 137 15.21 -54.41 29.46
C THR A 137 14.99 -55.70 28.69
N GLN A 138 14.95 -55.66 27.35
CA GLN A 138 14.83 -56.87 26.52
C GLN A 138 16.06 -57.79 26.66
N LEU A 139 17.27 -57.22 26.73
CA LEU A 139 18.48 -57.98 27.00
C LEU A 139 18.48 -58.60 28.41
N GLU A 140 18.08 -57.84 29.43
CA GLU A 140 17.94 -58.36 30.80
C GLU A 140 16.97 -59.55 30.86
N ILE A 141 15.86 -59.53 30.12
CA ILE A 141 14.92 -60.67 30.03
C ILE A 141 15.56 -61.91 29.38
N ILE A 142 16.42 -61.72 28.37
CA ILE A 142 17.10 -62.83 27.68
C ILE A 142 18.26 -63.39 28.50
N ASP A 143 19.02 -62.52 29.16
CA ASP A 143 20.14 -62.89 30.02
C ASP A 143 19.69 -63.52 31.34
N ASP A 144 18.44 -63.25 31.77
CA ASP A 144 17.81 -63.96 32.87
C ASP A 144 17.54 -65.42 32.46
N LYS A 145 18.59 -66.23 32.66
CA LYS A 145 18.71 -67.67 32.37
C LYS A 145 17.77 -68.54 33.22
N THR A 146 16.62 -68.02 33.63
CA THR A 146 15.59 -68.71 34.42
C THR A 146 14.47 -69.30 33.56
N ILE A 147 14.27 -68.85 32.31
CA ILE A 147 13.21 -69.42 31.46
C ILE A 147 13.64 -70.74 30.76
N SER A 148 14.94 -71.02 30.64
CA SER A 148 15.42 -72.18 29.85
C SER A 148 15.86 -73.42 30.65
N MET A 149 15.63 -73.49 31.97
CA MET A 149 16.12 -74.61 32.80
C MET A 149 15.09 -75.19 33.79
N ALA A 150 13.82 -74.75 33.77
CA ALA A 150 12.82 -75.14 34.78
C ALA A 150 11.70 -76.09 34.29
N ASN A 151 11.69 -76.52 33.02
CA ASN A 151 10.63 -77.38 32.49
C ASN A 151 11.12 -78.69 31.82
N ILE A 152 12.31 -79.18 32.16
CA ILE A 152 12.69 -80.55 31.82
C ILE A 152 13.30 -81.21 33.07
N THR A 153 12.62 -82.26 33.53
CA THR A 153 13.00 -83.24 34.57
C THR A 153 12.68 -82.89 36.02
N SER A 154 11.38 -82.86 36.37
CA SER A 154 10.97 -83.42 37.67
C SER A 154 11.16 -84.93 37.60
N LYS A 155 12.35 -85.38 38.00
CA LYS A 155 12.72 -86.80 38.11
C LYS A 155 11.71 -87.60 38.96
N ASP A 156 11.00 -86.91 39.86
CA ASP A 156 9.98 -87.46 40.75
C ASP A 156 8.67 -87.88 40.02
N GLU A 157 8.33 -87.28 38.88
CA GLU A 157 7.13 -87.68 38.11
C GLU A 157 7.40 -88.89 37.21
N ILE A 158 8.64 -89.05 36.73
CA ILE A 158 9.07 -90.20 35.93
C ILE A 158 9.20 -91.45 36.81
N ASP A 159 9.73 -91.32 38.03
CA ASP A 159 9.88 -92.44 38.95
C ASP A 159 8.50 -92.96 39.44
N SER A 160 7.54 -92.07 39.68
CA SER A 160 6.13 -92.43 39.98
C SER A 160 5.45 -93.15 38.79
N PHE A 161 5.69 -92.70 37.56
CA PHE A 161 5.14 -93.32 36.35
C PHE A 161 5.76 -94.69 36.05
N LEU A 162 7.07 -94.86 36.26
CA LEU A 162 7.77 -96.14 36.09
C LEU A 162 7.36 -97.17 37.16
N GLU A 163 7.07 -96.74 38.38
CA GLU A 163 6.55 -97.63 39.43
C GLU A 163 5.13 -98.14 39.10
N HIS A 164 4.29 -97.29 38.51
CA HIS A 164 2.96 -97.68 38.03
C HIS A 164 3.00 -98.66 36.84
N LEU A 165 3.99 -98.55 35.95
CA LEU A 165 4.17 -99.50 34.84
C LEU A 165 4.73 -100.86 35.30
N SER A 166 5.56 -100.90 36.34
CA SER A 166 6.09 -102.14 36.92
C SER A 166 5.01 -102.95 37.65
N LYS A 167 4.08 -102.28 38.36
CA LYS A 167 2.96 -102.96 39.06
C LYS A 167 1.93 -103.58 38.11
N ASN A 168 1.74 -103.02 36.91
CA ASN A 168 0.75 -103.52 35.94
C ASN A 168 1.20 -104.75 35.13
N ASN A 169 2.50 -105.10 35.12
CA ASN A 169 3.01 -106.26 34.39
C ASN A 169 3.08 -107.55 35.22
N ASN A 170 2.90 -107.49 36.54
CA ASN A 170 2.85 -108.69 37.39
C ASN A 170 1.45 -109.30 37.56
N ASP A 171 0.39 -108.61 37.11
CA ASP A 171 -0.99 -109.09 37.18
C ASP A 171 -1.51 -109.70 35.86
N ASN A 172 -0.72 -109.65 34.77
CA ASN A 172 -1.12 -110.15 33.45
C ASN A 172 -0.51 -111.51 33.03
N GLU A 173 0.21 -112.21 33.92
CA GLU A 173 0.62 -113.62 33.69
C GLU A 173 -0.35 -114.66 34.29
N ILE A 174 -1.47 -114.22 34.90
CA ILE A 174 -2.50 -115.13 35.43
C ILE A 174 -3.88 -114.68 34.95
N LYS A 175 -4.19 -114.82 33.65
CA LYS A 175 -5.53 -115.06 33.05
C LYS A 175 -5.55 -114.80 31.53
N GLU A 176 -4.92 -115.67 30.73
CA GLU A 176 -5.32 -115.86 29.32
C GLU A 176 -4.88 -117.23 28.75
N GLY A 177 -4.92 -118.27 29.59
CA GLY A 177 -5.01 -119.65 29.14
C GLY A 177 -6.39 -120.20 29.52
N GLN A 178 -7.18 -120.63 28.52
CA GLN A 178 -8.60 -121.05 28.57
C GLN A 178 -9.55 -119.85 28.49
N THR A 179 -10.36 -119.59 27.45
CA THR A 179 -11.09 -120.45 26.48
C THR A 179 -11.61 -119.48 25.39
N LYS A 180 -11.03 -119.44 24.19
CA LYS A 180 -11.51 -120.12 22.97
C LYS A 180 -13.02 -120.36 22.86
N GLU A 181 -13.57 -119.81 21.78
CA GLU A 181 -14.44 -120.50 20.81
C GLU A 181 -15.44 -121.50 21.39
N ASN A 182 -16.65 -120.99 21.64
CA ASN A 182 -17.95 -121.59 21.31
C ASN A 182 -18.97 -120.48 21.62
N SER A 183 -19.87 -120.05 20.75
CA SER A 183 -20.59 -120.81 19.74
C SER A 183 -21.29 -119.82 18.79
N ASN A 184 -20.99 -119.91 17.50
CA ASN A 184 -22.02 -119.84 16.47
C ASN A 184 -22.21 -121.28 15.99
N ASP A 185 -23.48 -121.71 16.01
CA ASP A 185 -24.04 -123.04 15.69
C ASP A 185 -23.84 -124.19 16.68
#